data_AF-A0A397U8K4-F1
#
_entry.id   AF-A0A397U8K4-F1
#
_cell.length_a   1.000
_cell.length_b   1.000
_cell.length_c   1.000
_cell.angle_alpha   90.00
_cell.angle_beta   90.00
_cell.angle_gamma   90.00
#
_symmetry.space_group_name_H-M   'P 1'
#
loop_
_entity.id
_entity.type
_entity.pdbx_description
1 polymer ?
#
loop_
_entity_poly.entity_id
_entity_poly.type
_entity_poly.pdbx_seq_one_letter_code
_entity_poly.pdbx_strand_id
1 'polypeptide(L)'
;MVNANEWLDEKILKNQRAQVTHLYIYGQCQYNHTTYQNGCNCCNNRNNVSNPPQYQFYNAILEGELDLNDFANLQYLYVYGAGPGQDQQQKLTNLKIDKCNKLFQLQFNNPPFSKIMEQIITDRNRLKSQVEKLTSIIRNIKGFSLGDIKAANKKMQEENLEYQVVVIKSKLTEDCQLLLETLLETQQEVLQNDNIFARKQLEKFKKRLSNVINAEKIQELLGKIVEINELEVQLNNLKIQENK
;
A
#
# COMPACT_ATOMS: atom_id res chain seq x y z
N MET A 1 -6.12 -35.76 18.50
CA MET A 1 -5.64 -34.39 18.23
C MET A 1 -4.39 -34.51 17.38
N VAL A 2 -4.09 -33.49 16.59
CA VAL A 2 -2.93 -33.48 15.69
C VAL A 2 -2.18 -32.17 15.87
N ASN A 3 -0.85 -32.21 15.81
CA ASN A 3 -0.04 -30.99 15.82
C ASN A 3 -0.47 -30.07 14.67
N ALA A 4 -0.72 -28.80 14.97
CA ALA A 4 -1.31 -27.87 14.02
C ALA A 4 -0.42 -27.61 12.80
N ASN A 5 0.90 -27.47 12.99
CA ASN A 5 1.85 -27.23 11.89
C ASN A 5 2.05 -28.47 11.02
N GLU A 6 2.17 -29.66 11.61
CA GLU A 6 2.26 -30.92 10.86
C GLU A 6 1.00 -31.15 10.01
N TRP A 7 -0.17 -30.93 10.61
CA TRP A 7 -1.44 -31.03 9.90
C TRP A 7 -1.52 -30.02 8.75
N LEU A 8 -1.06 -28.78 8.97
CA LEU A 8 -1.05 -27.75 7.94
C LEU A 8 -0.12 -28.11 6.77
N ASP A 9 1.05 -28.69 7.06
CA ASP A 9 2.01 -29.19 6.05
C ASP A 9 1.42 -30.36 5.23
N GLU A 10 0.61 -31.22 5.85
CA GLU A 10 -0.10 -32.30 5.16
C GLU A 10 -1.24 -31.78 4.26
N LYS A 11 -2.00 -30.78 4.73
CA LYS A 11 -3.23 -30.32 4.05
C LYS A 11 -3.03 -29.24 3.01
N ILE A 12 -2.03 -28.36 3.19
CA ILE A 12 -1.75 -27.25 2.26
C ILE A 12 -0.26 -27.20 1.98
N LEU A 13 0.10 -27.57 0.75
CA LEU A 13 1.48 -27.50 0.27
C LEU A 13 2.03 -26.08 0.39
N LYS A 14 3.29 -25.94 0.82
CA LYS A 14 3.92 -24.63 1.08
C LYS A 14 3.82 -23.65 -0.07
N ASN A 15 3.95 -24.12 -1.31
CA ASN A 15 3.85 -23.29 -2.53
C ASN A 15 2.43 -22.74 -2.80
N GLN A 16 1.38 -23.27 -2.15
CA GLN A 16 0.00 -22.80 -2.29
C GLN A 16 -0.39 -21.77 -1.21
N ARG A 17 0.28 -21.79 -0.05
CA ARG A 17 -0.09 -20.99 1.14
C ARG A 17 -0.18 -19.51 0.88
N ALA A 18 0.77 -18.96 0.11
CA ALA A 18 0.81 -17.55 -0.21
C ALA A 18 -0.42 -17.09 -1.01
N GLN A 19 -1.11 -17.99 -1.72
CA GLN A 19 -2.29 -17.65 -2.51
C GLN A 19 -3.59 -17.71 -1.71
N VAL A 20 -3.58 -18.35 -0.53
CA VAL A 20 -4.78 -18.56 0.28
C VAL A 20 -5.30 -17.25 0.83
N THR A 21 -6.60 -17.01 0.65
CA THR A 21 -7.29 -15.85 1.22
C THR A 21 -8.21 -16.21 2.37
N HIS A 22 -8.73 -17.45 2.40
CA HIS A 22 -9.61 -17.90 3.47
C HIS A 22 -9.19 -19.29 3.96
N LEU A 23 -9.03 -19.41 5.28
CA LEU A 23 -8.74 -20.67 5.96
C LEU A 23 -9.78 -20.91 7.05
N TYR A 24 -10.54 -22.00 6.89
CA TYR A 24 -11.54 -22.43 7.84
C TYR A 24 -11.20 -23.83 8.35
N ILE A 25 -11.10 -23.97 9.66
CA ILE A 25 -10.74 -25.22 10.35
C ILE A 25 -11.84 -25.49 11.37
N TYR A 26 -12.63 -26.52 11.13
CA TYR A 26 -13.73 -26.92 12.01
C TYR A 26 -13.44 -28.26 12.66
N GLY A 27 -13.66 -28.35 13.97
CA GLY A 27 -13.54 -29.59 14.75
C GLY A 27 -14.66 -30.58 14.45
N GLN A 28 -15.80 -30.13 13.93
CA GLN A 28 -16.92 -30.96 13.52
C GLN A 28 -17.39 -30.60 12.11
N CYS A 29 -18.01 -31.57 11.45
CA CYS A 29 -18.70 -31.39 10.17
C CYS A 29 -20.00 -30.57 10.32
N GLN A 30 -20.50 -29.96 9.23
CA GLN A 30 -21.80 -29.25 9.19
C GLN A 30 -23.00 -30.11 9.61
N TYR A 31 -22.87 -31.44 9.53
CA TYR A 31 -23.88 -32.40 10.00
C TYR A 31 -23.61 -32.88 11.44
N ASN A 32 -22.81 -32.15 12.22
CA ASN A 32 -22.39 -32.45 13.60
C ASN A 32 -21.63 -33.79 13.77
N HIS A 33 -21.01 -34.29 12.70
CA HIS A 33 -20.08 -35.41 12.86
C HIS A 33 -18.83 -34.91 13.57
N THR A 34 -18.45 -35.58 14.65
CA THR A 34 -17.21 -35.34 15.40
C THR A 34 -16.09 -36.30 14.99
N THR A 35 -16.41 -37.31 14.19
CA THR A 35 -15.47 -38.23 13.55
C THR A 35 -15.66 -38.20 12.04
N TYR A 36 -14.57 -38.42 11.30
CA TYR A 36 -14.61 -38.49 9.85
C TYR A 36 -15.56 -39.59 9.34
N GLN A 37 -16.39 -39.27 8.35
CA GLN A 37 -17.35 -40.20 7.75
C GLN A 37 -17.22 -40.19 6.23
N ASN A 38 -16.85 -41.34 5.66
CA ASN A 38 -16.65 -41.54 4.22
C ASN A 38 -17.89 -41.17 3.36
N GLY A 39 -19.10 -41.31 3.90
CA GLY A 39 -20.34 -40.96 3.20
C GLY A 39 -20.73 -39.49 3.24
N CYS A 40 -20.00 -38.65 3.99
CA CYS A 40 -20.37 -37.25 4.20
C CYS A 40 -19.58 -36.33 3.27
N ASN A 41 -20.27 -35.63 2.38
CA ASN A 41 -19.66 -34.69 1.43
C ASN A 41 -18.83 -33.60 2.13
N CYS A 42 -19.29 -33.10 3.29
CA CYS A 42 -18.59 -32.09 4.06
C CYS A 42 -17.36 -32.67 4.78
N CYS A 43 -17.38 -33.92 5.23
CA CYS A 43 -16.18 -34.57 5.79
C CYS A 43 -15.11 -34.81 4.72
N ASN A 44 -15.50 -35.10 3.48
CA ASN A 44 -14.60 -35.46 2.38
C ASN A 44 -13.91 -34.27 1.68
N ASN A 45 -13.94 -33.07 2.27
CA ASN A 45 -13.26 -31.87 1.75
C ASN A 45 -13.58 -31.52 0.27
N ARG A 46 -14.76 -31.90 -0.23
CA ARG A 46 -15.17 -31.68 -1.63
C ARG A 46 -15.48 -30.21 -1.96
N ASN A 47 -15.43 -29.32 -0.97
CA ASN A 47 -15.80 -27.91 -1.10
C ASN A 47 -14.60 -26.95 -1.27
N ASN A 48 -13.38 -27.47 -1.41
CA ASN A 48 -12.23 -26.62 -1.75
C ASN A 48 -12.30 -26.29 -3.26
N VAL A 49 -12.94 -25.16 -3.60
CA VAL A 49 -13.15 -24.71 -4.99
C VAL A 49 -12.47 -23.35 -5.24
N SER A 50 -12.21 -23.08 -6.52
CA SER A 50 -11.24 -22.10 -7.04
C SER A 50 -11.66 -20.62 -7.02
N ASN A 51 -10.63 -19.81 -6.75
CA ASN A 51 -10.36 -18.40 -7.05
C ASN A 51 -11.20 -17.30 -6.38
N PRO A 52 -10.70 -16.67 -5.29
CA PRO A 52 -9.40 -16.94 -4.66
C PRO A 52 -9.41 -18.29 -3.88
N PRO A 53 -8.23 -18.90 -3.60
CA PRO A 53 -8.16 -20.17 -2.89
C PRO A 53 -8.76 -20.08 -1.49
N GLN A 54 -9.81 -20.87 -1.26
CA GLN A 54 -10.46 -21.02 0.03
C GLN A 54 -10.31 -22.46 0.48
N TYR A 55 -9.77 -22.65 1.68
CA TYR A 55 -9.60 -23.96 2.28
C TYR A 55 -10.58 -24.11 3.44
N GLN A 56 -11.44 -25.12 3.34
CA GLN A 56 -12.39 -25.45 4.38
C GLN A 56 -12.20 -26.91 4.81
N PHE A 57 -11.73 -27.07 6.04
CA PHE A 57 -11.47 -28.38 6.63
C PHE A 57 -12.41 -28.65 7.77
N TYR A 58 -12.94 -29.88 7.80
CA TYR A 58 -13.81 -30.36 8.86
C TYR A 58 -13.15 -31.51 9.61
N ASN A 59 -13.60 -31.75 10.84
CA ASN A 59 -13.09 -32.80 11.74
C ASN A 59 -11.60 -32.64 12.09
N ALA A 60 -11.12 -31.40 12.19
CA ALA A 60 -9.75 -31.07 12.54
C ALA A 60 -9.70 -30.48 13.95
N ILE A 61 -9.23 -31.27 14.92
CA ILE A 61 -8.90 -30.79 16.27
C ILE A 61 -7.39 -30.72 16.42
N LEU A 62 -6.89 -29.49 16.46
CA LEU A 62 -5.48 -29.14 16.43
C LEU A 62 -4.95 -28.81 17.81
N GLU A 63 -3.66 -29.07 18.01
CA GLU A 63 -2.93 -28.71 19.22
C GLU A 63 -1.56 -28.08 18.92
N GLY A 64 -1.00 -27.39 19.90
CA GLY A 64 0.31 -26.77 19.79
C GLY A 64 0.28 -25.41 19.08
N GLU A 65 1.37 -25.07 18.39
CA GLU A 65 1.50 -23.79 17.66
C GLU A 65 0.92 -23.90 16.24
N LEU A 66 0.09 -22.94 15.85
CA LEU A 66 -0.36 -22.76 14.47
C LEU A 66 0.39 -21.58 13.83
N ASP A 67 1.33 -21.86 12.93
CA ASP A 67 2.11 -20.86 12.20
C ASP A 67 1.56 -20.63 10.79
N LEU A 68 1.06 -19.41 10.56
CA LEU A 68 0.45 -18.99 9.31
C LEU A 68 1.27 -17.92 8.58
N ASN A 69 2.54 -17.71 8.95
CA ASN A 69 3.38 -16.67 8.36
C ASN A 69 3.65 -16.85 6.85
N ASP A 70 3.45 -18.04 6.30
CA ASP A 70 3.54 -18.31 4.86
C ASP A 70 2.27 -17.88 4.09
N PHE A 71 1.20 -17.47 4.78
CA PHE A 71 -0.09 -17.11 4.22
C PHE A 71 -0.22 -15.59 4.04
N ALA A 72 0.65 -15.00 3.22
CA ALA A 72 0.76 -13.55 3.04
C ALA A 72 -0.54 -12.86 2.55
N ASN A 73 -1.41 -13.60 1.87
CA ASN A 73 -2.69 -13.09 1.36
C ASN A 73 -3.91 -13.46 2.19
N LEU A 74 -3.71 -14.07 3.38
CA LEU A 74 -4.81 -14.48 4.24
C LEU A 74 -5.64 -13.28 4.68
N GLN A 75 -6.95 -13.36 4.49
CA GLN A 75 -7.93 -12.33 4.85
C GLN A 75 -8.84 -12.79 5.98
N TYR A 76 -9.20 -14.08 5.96
CA TYR A 76 -10.13 -14.69 6.89
C TYR A 76 -9.53 -15.95 7.51
N LEU A 77 -9.52 -15.99 8.85
CA LEU A 77 -9.15 -17.17 9.62
C LEU A 77 -10.26 -17.54 10.61
N TYR A 78 -10.73 -18.77 10.49
CA TYR A 78 -11.74 -19.34 11.36
C TYR A 78 -11.25 -20.68 11.91
N VAL A 79 -11.19 -20.81 13.24
CA VAL A 79 -10.80 -22.05 13.90
C VAL A 79 -11.81 -22.40 14.98
N TYR A 80 -12.60 -23.44 14.74
CA TYR A 80 -13.70 -23.87 15.60
C TYR A 80 -13.44 -25.27 16.17
N GLY A 81 -13.79 -25.50 17.43
CA GLY A 81 -13.90 -26.85 18.00
C GLY A 81 -15.17 -27.59 17.57
N ALA A 82 -15.30 -28.83 18.02
CA ALA A 82 -16.46 -29.70 17.78
C ALA A 82 -17.63 -29.50 18.77
N GLY A 83 -17.47 -28.70 19.82
CA GLY A 83 -18.54 -28.52 20.81
C GLY A 83 -18.09 -27.85 22.11
N PRO A 84 -18.99 -27.72 23.10
CA PRO A 84 -18.70 -27.06 24.38
C PRO A 84 -17.81 -27.89 25.32
N GLY A 85 -17.67 -29.20 25.11
CA GLY A 85 -16.83 -30.08 25.95
C GLY A 85 -15.32 -29.85 25.74
N GLN A 86 -14.52 -29.92 26.82
CA GLN A 86 -13.07 -29.64 26.79
C GLN A 86 -12.29 -30.52 25.80
N ASP A 87 -12.71 -31.77 25.61
CA ASP A 87 -12.04 -32.71 24.70
C ASP A 87 -12.31 -32.43 23.21
N GLN A 88 -13.30 -31.57 22.94
CA GLN A 88 -13.74 -31.17 21.61
C GLN A 88 -13.28 -29.76 21.23
N GLN A 89 -12.55 -29.08 22.12
CA GLN A 89 -11.99 -27.75 21.88
C GLN A 89 -10.64 -27.83 21.16
N GLN A 90 -10.31 -26.78 20.42
CA GLN A 90 -8.97 -26.59 19.87
C GLN A 90 -7.99 -26.41 21.03
N LYS A 91 -6.86 -27.12 21.01
CA LYS A 91 -5.83 -27.05 22.07
C LYS A 91 -4.59 -26.32 21.58
N LEU A 92 -4.80 -25.27 20.80
CA LEU A 92 -3.72 -24.42 20.31
C LEU A 92 -3.11 -23.64 21.47
N THR A 93 -1.79 -23.59 21.52
CA THR A 93 -1.02 -22.89 22.55
C THR A 93 -0.43 -21.58 22.04
N ASN A 94 -0.27 -21.43 20.73
CA ASN A 94 0.23 -20.23 20.09
C ASN A 94 -0.34 -20.05 18.67
N LEU A 95 -0.40 -18.82 18.20
CA LEU A 95 -0.81 -18.45 16.84
C LEU A 95 0.19 -17.43 16.28
N LYS A 96 0.89 -17.77 15.20
CA LYS A 96 1.79 -16.84 14.50
C LYS A 96 1.16 -16.35 13.20
N ILE A 97 0.93 -15.04 13.14
CA ILE A 97 0.27 -14.35 12.02
C ILE A 97 1.01 -13.05 11.65
N ASP A 98 2.28 -12.90 12.06
CA ASP A 98 3.09 -11.68 11.91
C ASP A 98 3.21 -11.21 10.46
N LYS A 99 3.14 -12.14 9.50
CA LYS A 99 3.23 -11.85 8.06
C LYS A 99 1.87 -11.86 7.34
N CYS A 100 0.77 -12.06 8.05
CA CYS A 100 -0.59 -12.05 7.49
C CYS A 100 -1.17 -10.63 7.38
N ASN A 101 -0.49 -9.74 6.64
CA ASN A 101 -0.82 -8.30 6.59
C ASN A 101 -2.22 -7.97 6.04
N LYS A 102 -2.89 -8.93 5.38
CA LYS A 102 -4.24 -8.77 4.83
C LYS A 102 -5.33 -9.33 5.74
N LEU A 103 -4.98 -9.91 6.89
CA LEU A 103 -5.91 -10.55 7.80
C LEU A 103 -6.74 -9.48 8.51
N PHE A 104 -8.04 -9.46 8.25
CA PHE A 104 -8.97 -8.52 8.91
C PHE A 104 -10.07 -9.24 9.70
N GLN A 105 -10.27 -10.54 9.48
CA GLN A 105 -11.23 -11.34 10.24
C GLN A 105 -10.57 -12.56 10.86
N LEU A 106 -10.63 -12.60 12.20
CA LEU A 106 -10.10 -13.68 13.03
C LEU A 106 -11.20 -14.17 13.97
N GLN A 107 -11.56 -15.44 13.92
CA GLN A 107 -12.57 -16.02 14.80
C GLN A 107 -12.13 -17.37 15.38
N PHE A 108 -12.30 -17.47 16.69
CA PHE A 108 -12.15 -18.69 17.48
C PHE A 108 -13.42 -18.90 18.30
N ASN A 109 -13.91 -20.13 18.41
CA ASN A 109 -14.97 -20.45 19.36
C ASN A 109 -14.40 -21.23 20.53
N ASN A 110 -14.73 -20.79 21.76
CA ASN A 110 -14.09 -21.23 23.01
C ASN A 110 -12.56 -21.21 22.93
N PRO A 111 -11.94 -20.02 22.79
CA PRO A 111 -10.50 -19.95 22.73
C PRO A 111 -9.93 -20.51 24.05
N PRO A 112 -8.93 -21.41 24.01
CA PRO A 112 -8.08 -21.69 25.19
C PRO A 112 -7.26 -20.45 25.61
N PHE A 113 -7.44 -19.32 24.92
CA PHE A 113 -6.55 -18.18 24.88
C PHE A 113 -7.07 -16.96 25.65
N SER A 114 -7.28 -17.10 26.97
CA SER A 114 -7.31 -15.89 27.81
C SER A 114 -6.04 -15.06 27.57
N LYS A 115 -4.89 -15.73 27.48
CA LYS A 115 -3.57 -15.09 27.29
C LYS A 115 -3.35 -14.40 25.94
N ILE A 116 -3.78 -14.97 24.80
CA ILE A 116 -3.59 -14.29 23.49
C ILE A 116 -4.54 -13.10 23.38
N MET A 117 -5.76 -13.22 23.89
CA MET A 117 -6.71 -12.11 23.89
C MET A 117 -6.23 -10.99 24.81
N GLU A 118 -5.69 -11.33 25.99
CA GLU A 118 -5.00 -10.38 26.89
C GLU A 118 -3.80 -9.73 26.21
N GLN A 119 -2.98 -10.47 25.47
CA GLN A 119 -1.79 -9.94 24.80
C GLN A 119 -2.17 -8.99 23.64
N ILE A 120 -3.14 -9.37 22.81
CA ILE A 120 -3.66 -8.50 21.73
C ILE A 120 -4.30 -7.24 22.31
N ILE A 121 -5.07 -7.34 23.40
CA ILE A 121 -5.64 -6.19 24.10
C ILE A 121 -4.52 -5.31 24.67
N THR A 122 -3.48 -5.92 25.25
CA THR A 122 -2.33 -5.21 25.82
C THR A 122 -1.53 -4.48 24.74
N ASP A 123 -1.23 -5.12 23.62
CA ASP A 123 -0.50 -4.52 22.50
C ASP A 123 -1.31 -3.40 21.84
N ARG A 124 -2.62 -3.60 21.66
CA ARG A 124 -3.54 -2.54 21.17
C ARG A 124 -3.55 -1.33 22.11
N ASN A 125 -3.62 -1.56 23.43
CA ASN A 125 -3.62 -0.49 24.43
C ASN A 125 -2.27 0.24 24.50
N ARG A 126 -1.16 -0.50 24.38
CA ARG A 126 0.19 0.08 24.31
C ARG A 126 0.35 0.95 23.07
N LEU A 127 -0.07 0.47 21.91
CA LEU A 127 -0.01 1.22 20.65
C LEU A 127 -0.87 2.48 20.73
N LYS A 128 -2.10 2.37 21.24
CA LYS A 128 -2.99 3.52 21.48
C LYS A 128 -2.35 4.56 22.38
N SER A 129 -1.76 4.15 23.51
CA SER A 129 -1.06 5.05 24.44
C SER A 129 0.16 5.72 23.80
N GLN A 130 0.92 5.00 22.98
CA GLN A 130 2.04 5.58 22.23
C GLN A 130 1.58 6.62 21.21
N VAL A 131 0.51 6.36 20.47
CA VAL A 131 -0.08 7.31 19.52
C VAL A 131 -0.62 8.55 20.23
N GLU A 132 -1.31 8.38 21.37
CA GLU A 132 -1.80 9.48 22.20
C GLU A 132 -0.65 10.33 22.77
N LYS A 133 0.42 9.70 23.25
CA LYS A 133 1.64 10.40 23.68
C LYS A 133 2.28 11.16 22.53
N LEU A 134 2.42 10.55 21.36
CA LEU A 134 3.00 11.21 20.17
C LEU A 134 2.16 12.41 19.76
N THR A 135 0.83 12.24 19.73
CA THR A 135 -0.13 13.29 19.37
C THR A 135 -0.11 14.42 20.40
N SER A 136 0.01 14.10 21.69
CA SER A 136 0.16 15.09 22.76
C SER A 136 1.50 15.82 22.66
N ILE A 137 2.60 15.14 22.34
CA ILE A 137 3.91 15.76 22.13
C ILE A 137 3.82 16.72 20.95
N ILE A 138 3.30 16.28 19.80
CA ILE A 138 3.10 17.12 18.61
C ILE A 138 2.22 18.34 18.93
N ARG A 139 1.13 18.15 19.68
CA ARG A 139 0.21 19.23 20.08
C ARG A 139 0.85 20.21 21.09
N ASN A 140 1.78 19.76 21.92
CA ASN A 140 2.39 20.56 22.98
C ASN A 140 3.72 21.23 22.58
N ILE A 141 4.27 20.94 21.40
CA ILE A 141 5.40 21.72 20.87
C ILE A 141 4.84 23.10 20.46
N LYS A 142 5.07 24.11 21.30
CA LYS A 142 4.77 25.51 20.99
C LYS A 142 5.51 25.92 19.71
N GLY A 143 4.77 26.41 18.72
CA GLY A 143 5.32 26.84 17.43
C GLY A 143 5.43 25.73 16.38
N PHE A 144 4.89 24.53 16.64
CA PHE A 144 4.79 23.47 15.63
C PHE A 144 3.42 23.55 14.95
N SER A 145 3.28 24.47 14.00
CA SER A 145 2.07 24.50 13.17
C SER A 145 2.23 23.53 12.01
N LEU A 146 1.23 22.67 11.79
CA LEU A 146 1.15 21.85 10.57
C LEU A 146 1.21 22.74 9.31
N GLY A 147 0.74 23.99 9.43
CA GLY A 147 0.89 25.03 8.41
C GLY A 147 2.35 25.37 8.13
N ASP A 148 3.20 25.44 9.15
CA ASP A 148 4.62 25.82 9.03
C ASP A 148 5.41 24.70 8.36
N ILE A 149 5.09 23.43 8.65
CA ILE A 149 5.67 22.27 7.94
C ILE A 149 5.22 22.27 6.48
N LYS A 150 3.93 22.54 6.24
CA LYS A 150 3.41 22.61 4.89
C LYS A 150 4.06 23.75 4.09
N ALA A 151 4.28 24.91 4.73
CA ALA A 151 4.97 26.03 4.14
C ALA A 151 6.46 25.74 3.90
N ALA A 152 7.17 25.18 4.87
CA ALA A 152 8.57 24.80 4.74
C ALA A 152 8.78 23.73 3.64
N ASN A 153 7.89 22.74 3.56
CA ASN A 153 7.93 21.72 2.52
C ASN A 153 7.68 22.32 1.12
N LYS A 154 6.76 23.27 1.00
CA LYS A 154 6.55 24.01 -0.27
C LYS A 154 7.78 24.82 -0.66
N LYS A 155 8.36 25.55 0.29
CA LYS A 155 9.57 26.36 0.06
C LYS A 155 10.77 25.50 -0.37
N MET A 156 10.98 24.37 0.29
CA MET A 156 12.02 23.41 -0.11
C MET A 156 11.79 22.82 -1.50
N GLN A 157 10.52 22.56 -1.88
CA GLN A 157 10.18 22.11 -3.23
C GLN A 157 10.50 23.19 -4.26
N GLU A 158 10.12 24.45 -4.01
CA GLU A 158 10.43 25.59 -4.86
C GLU A 158 11.94 25.79 -5.07
N GLU A 159 12.73 25.83 -3.99
CA GLU A 159 14.19 25.97 -4.04
C GLU A 159 14.86 24.85 -4.87
N ASN A 160 14.36 23.62 -4.75
CA ASN A 160 14.87 22.47 -5.52
C ASN A 160 14.53 22.58 -7.02
N LEU A 161 13.35 23.10 -7.36
CA LEU A 161 12.96 23.33 -8.75
C LEU A 161 13.78 24.45 -9.39
N GLU A 162 13.99 25.56 -8.67
CA GLU A 162 14.86 26.65 -9.12
C GLU A 162 16.28 26.15 -9.42
N TYR A 163 16.83 25.33 -8.52
CA TYR A 163 18.13 24.71 -8.72
C TYR A 163 18.18 23.83 -9.98
N GLN A 164 17.17 23.00 -10.21
CA GLN A 164 17.10 22.15 -11.40
C GLN A 164 17.02 22.98 -12.70
N VAL A 165 16.24 24.06 -12.71
CA VAL A 165 16.17 24.99 -13.85
C VAL A 165 17.54 25.61 -14.14
N VAL A 166 18.24 26.10 -13.11
CA VAL A 166 19.59 26.68 -13.26
C VAL A 166 20.58 25.65 -13.81
N VAL A 167 20.57 24.42 -13.29
CA VAL A 167 21.44 23.34 -13.76
C VAL A 167 21.15 23.00 -15.23
N ILE A 168 19.89 22.93 -15.64
CA ILE A 168 19.51 22.65 -17.03
C ILE A 168 19.96 23.79 -17.94
N LYS A 169 19.72 25.06 -17.56
CA LYS A 169 20.20 26.23 -18.31
C LYS A 169 21.72 26.20 -18.50
N SER A 170 22.47 25.92 -17.45
CA SER A 170 23.95 25.90 -17.49
C SER A 170 24.55 24.85 -18.43
N LYS A 171 23.79 23.81 -18.80
CA LYS A 171 24.22 22.74 -19.71
C LYS A 171 23.94 23.05 -21.19
N LEU A 172 23.27 24.17 -21.48
CA LEU A 172 22.99 24.64 -22.83
C LEU A 172 24.09 25.61 -23.29
N THR A 173 24.38 25.65 -24.59
CA THR A 173 25.23 26.69 -25.20
C THR A 173 24.54 28.05 -25.11
N GLU A 174 25.28 29.16 -25.17
CA GLU A 174 24.70 30.53 -25.11
C GLU A 174 23.56 30.73 -26.13
N ASP A 175 23.75 30.27 -27.37
CA ASP A 175 22.71 30.31 -28.40
C ASP A 175 21.47 29.50 -28.02
N CYS A 176 21.65 28.34 -27.37
CA CYS A 176 20.53 27.51 -26.90
C CYS A 176 19.85 28.07 -25.65
N GLN A 177 20.59 28.79 -24.79
CA GLN A 177 20.02 29.50 -23.63
C GLN A 177 19.13 30.65 -24.08
N LEU A 178 19.63 31.51 -24.99
CA LEU A 178 18.88 32.64 -25.54
C LEU A 178 17.59 32.17 -26.23
N LEU A 179 17.68 31.07 -26.97
CA LEU A 179 16.56 30.49 -27.70
C LEU A 179 15.53 29.82 -26.77
N LEU A 180 15.98 29.20 -25.66
CA LEU A 180 15.11 28.66 -24.62
C LEU A 180 14.39 29.79 -23.87
N GLU A 181 15.09 30.87 -23.50
CA GLU A 181 14.49 32.03 -22.82
C GLU A 181 13.42 32.70 -23.67
N THR A 182 13.73 32.94 -24.96
CA THR A 182 12.75 33.49 -25.91
C THR A 182 11.51 32.59 -26.04
N LEU A 183 11.70 31.26 -26.01
CA LEU A 183 10.60 30.29 -26.09
C LEU A 183 9.73 30.31 -24.82
N LEU A 184 10.35 30.34 -23.64
CA LEU A 184 9.66 30.39 -22.35
C LEU A 184 8.87 31.69 -22.19
N GLU A 185 9.45 32.85 -22.51
CA GLU A 185 8.76 34.14 -22.49
C GLU A 185 7.55 34.14 -23.43
N THR A 186 7.72 33.63 -24.65
CA THR A 186 6.63 33.54 -25.62
C THR A 186 5.52 32.60 -25.15
N GLN A 187 5.86 31.50 -24.48
CA GLN A 187 4.90 30.54 -23.95
C GLN A 187 4.14 31.11 -22.74
N GLN A 188 4.83 31.82 -21.85
CA GLN A 188 4.23 32.50 -20.71
C GLN A 188 3.22 33.56 -21.17
N GLU A 189 3.55 34.34 -22.21
CA GLU A 189 2.65 35.31 -22.83
C GLU A 189 1.40 34.65 -23.45
N VAL A 190 1.55 33.45 -24.05
CA VAL A 190 0.40 32.67 -24.55
C VAL A 190 -0.49 32.19 -23.39
N LEU A 191 0.10 31.72 -22.29
CA LEU A 191 -0.65 31.21 -21.14
C LEU A 191 -1.38 32.33 -20.38
N GLN A 192 -0.79 33.52 -20.31
CA GLN A 192 -1.38 34.64 -19.58
C GLN A 192 -2.41 35.41 -20.40
N ASN A 193 -2.16 35.62 -21.69
CA ASN A 193 -2.92 36.58 -22.51
C ASN A 193 -3.62 35.96 -23.73
N ASP A 194 -3.53 34.63 -23.96
CA ASP A 194 -3.99 33.91 -25.17
C ASP A 194 -3.69 34.66 -26.48
N ASN A 195 -2.50 35.27 -26.52
CA ASN A 195 -2.13 36.21 -27.57
C ASN A 195 -1.86 35.45 -28.89
N ILE A 196 -2.69 35.70 -29.90
CA ILE A 196 -2.61 35.08 -31.24
C ILE A 196 -1.25 35.32 -31.90
N PHE A 197 -0.63 36.49 -31.68
CA PHE A 197 0.69 36.80 -32.21
C PHE A 197 1.78 35.98 -31.52
N ALA A 198 1.75 35.89 -30.19
CA ALA A 198 2.68 35.06 -29.42
C ALA A 198 2.58 33.58 -29.81
N ARG A 199 1.35 33.08 -30.04
CA ARG A 199 1.10 31.72 -30.53
C ARG A 199 1.71 31.48 -31.91
N LYS A 200 1.60 32.45 -32.83
CA LYS A 200 2.24 32.39 -34.15
C LYS A 200 3.78 32.45 -34.08
N GLN A 201 4.34 33.21 -33.13
CA GLN A 201 5.80 33.24 -32.92
C GLN A 201 6.29 31.89 -32.35
N LEU A 202 5.58 31.34 -31.37
CA LEU A 202 5.88 30.03 -30.79
C LEU A 202 5.91 28.92 -31.85
N GLU A 203 4.92 28.88 -32.76
CA GLU A 203 4.89 27.91 -33.86
C GLU A 203 6.03 28.12 -34.88
N LYS A 204 6.42 29.37 -35.17
CA LYS A 204 7.59 29.65 -36.02
C LYS A 204 8.90 29.17 -35.36
N PHE A 205 9.04 29.37 -34.05
CA PHE A 205 10.20 28.88 -33.29
C PHE A 205 10.27 27.36 -33.27
N LYS A 206 9.16 26.67 -32.99
CA LYS A 206 9.07 25.20 -33.09
C LYS A 206 9.50 24.70 -34.47
N LYS A 207 9.05 25.36 -35.55
CA LYS A 207 9.39 24.98 -36.93
C LYS A 207 10.88 25.19 -37.26
N ARG A 208 11.51 26.24 -36.73
CA ARG A 208 12.96 26.49 -36.90
C ARG A 208 13.81 25.50 -36.10
N LEU A 209 13.42 25.22 -34.86
CA LEU A 209 14.04 24.18 -34.02
C LEU A 209 13.98 22.81 -34.69
N SER A 210 12.85 22.52 -35.35
CA SER A 210 12.65 21.26 -36.08
C SER A 210 13.61 21.04 -37.26
N ASN A 211 14.25 22.08 -37.79
CA ASN A 211 15.15 22.00 -38.95
C ASN A 211 16.63 21.91 -38.57
N VAL A 212 17.00 22.25 -37.34
CA VAL A 212 18.39 22.38 -36.88
C VAL A 212 18.80 21.22 -35.95
N ILE A 213 17.82 20.50 -35.40
CA ILE A 213 18.04 19.49 -34.37
C ILE A 213 17.49 18.14 -34.86
N ASN A 214 18.23 17.05 -34.66
CA ASN A 214 17.76 15.66 -34.88
C ASN A 214 16.40 15.47 -34.15
N ALA A 215 15.42 14.81 -34.80
CA ALA A 215 14.10 14.50 -34.24
C ALA A 215 14.12 13.93 -32.81
N GLU A 216 15.13 13.13 -32.45
CA GLU A 216 15.33 12.61 -31.09
C GLU A 216 15.70 13.71 -30.08
N LYS A 217 16.61 14.62 -30.44
CA LYS A 217 16.97 15.77 -29.60
C LYS A 217 15.82 16.78 -29.50
N ILE A 218 14.97 16.87 -30.51
CA ILE A 218 13.72 17.66 -30.45
C ILE A 218 12.75 17.02 -29.48
N GLN A 219 12.54 15.70 -29.53
CA GLN A 219 11.69 15.00 -28.56
C GLN A 219 12.24 15.12 -27.13
N GLU A 220 13.56 15.04 -26.96
CA GLU A 220 14.21 15.22 -25.66
C GLU A 220 14.04 16.66 -25.14
N LEU A 221 14.25 17.67 -25.99
CA LEU A 221 14.07 19.07 -25.62
C LEU A 221 12.60 19.42 -25.39
N LEU A 222 11.67 18.90 -26.20
CA LEU A 222 10.24 19.07 -26.00
C LEU A 222 9.79 18.37 -24.71
N GLY A 223 10.33 17.19 -24.39
CA GLY A 223 10.10 16.53 -23.11
C GLY A 223 10.57 17.40 -21.94
N LYS A 224 11.79 17.93 -22.01
CA LYS A 224 12.33 18.86 -21.01
C LYS A 224 11.55 20.17 -20.92
N ILE A 225 11.03 20.69 -22.03
CA ILE A 225 10.19 21.91 -22.05
C ILE A 225 8.83 21.62 -21.41
N VAL A 226 8.22 20.47 -21.67
CA VAL A 226 6.97 20.06 -21.02
C VAL A 226 7.20 19.92 -19.51
N GLU A 227 8.29 19.27 -19.10
CA GLU A 227 8.69 19.17 -17.69
C GLU A 227 8.89 20.55 -17.07
N ILE A 228 9.64 21.47 -17.71
CA ILE A 228 9.85 22.84 -17.21
C ILE A 228 8.50 23.58 -17.06
N ASN A 229 7.60 23.48 -18.04
CA ASN A 229 6.30 24.14 -17.97
C ASN A 229 5.40 23.58 -16.87
N GLU A 230 5.41 22.26 -16.66
CA GLU A 230 4.68 21.64 -15.55
C GLU A 230 5.24 22.12 -14.20
N LEU A 231 6.57 22.24 -14.09
CA LEU A 231 7.23 22.77 -12.90
C LEU A 231 6.92 24.26 -12.68
N GLU A 232 6.88 25.08 -13.72
CA GLU A 232 6.51 26.50 -13.64
C GLU A 232 5.04 26.70 -13.24
N VAL A 233 4.13 25.88 -13.77
CA VAL A 233 2.71 25.90 -13.37
C VAL A 233 2.56 25.47 -11.91
N GLN A 234 3.28 24.43 -11.48
CA GLN A 234 3.29 24.01 -10.08
C GLN A 234 3.84 25.12 -9.17
N LEU A 235 4.93 25.77 -9.57
CA LEU A 235 5.54 26.89 -8.86
C LEU A 235 4.57 28.07 -8.71
N ASN A 236 3.90 28.47 -9.79
CA ASN A 236 2.93 29.57 -9.78
C ASN A 236 1.71 29.24 -8.89
N ASN A 237 1.23 28.00 -8.92
CA ASN A 237 0.15 27.55 -8.04
C ASN A 237 0.54 27.55 -6.55
N LEU A 238 1.81 27.26 -6.25
CA LEU A 238 2.34 27.33 -4.88
C LEU A 238 2.44 28.78 -4.39
N LYS A 239 2.92 29.71 -5.22
CA LYS A 239 3.01 31.15 -4.92
C LYS A 239 1.64 31.80 -4.68
N ILE A 240 0.62 31.43 -5.47
CA ILE A 240 -0.75 31.94 -5.29
C ILE A 240 -1.36 31.49 -3.95
N GLN A 241 -0.95 30.33 -3.43
CA GLN A 241 -1.42 29.81 -2.15
C GLN A 241 -0.72 30.40 -0.92
N GLU A 242 0.39 31.11 -1.06
CA GLU A 242 1.01 31.88 0.03
C GLU A 242 0.36 33.26 0.24
N ASN A 243 -0.26 33.82 -0.80
CA ASN A 243 -0.95 35.11 -0.76
C ASN A 243 -2.42 35.03 -0.33
N LYS A 244 -2.89 33.86 0.15
CA LYS A 244 -4.23 33.63 0.70
C LYS A 244 -4.14 33.13 2.14
#